data_AF-A0A0B3Z5P7-F1
#
_entry.id   AF-A0A0B3Z5P7-F1
#
_cell.length_a   1.000
_cell.length_b   1.000
_cell.length_c   1.000
_cell.angle_alpha   90.00
_cell.angle_beta   90.00
_cell.angle_gamma   90.00
#
_symmetry.space_group_name_H-M   'P 1'
#
loop_
_entity.id
_entity.type
_entity.pdbx_description
1 polymer ?
#
loop_
_entity_poly.entity_id
_entity_poly.type
_entity_poly.pdbx_seq_one_letter_code
_entity_poly.pdbx_strand_id
1 'polypeptide(L)'
;MLINTVVLFLRDTLPIFLLISVLLVLPRVSTLAVAWRVLLLVLLAVFTYPQLGLVSQLSEGAGFEYLKSILFFIAWLGMCLVVLLPSRISNWFSLGLTLLVIGIGLPNSLHFLVYFVSELSRNSDSTLLLLGTIIGLGISISIAILLNILLTHFVSKRATYFFATTFVAAQTANIALLLEQTDTFPSPRQLWDSSTIISDNSEYGHLLNSLVGYEATPSTSYLLVFCFALIVPNLIAFFSSKKRFSDEIQEVAQ
;
A
#
# COMPACT_ATOMS: atom_id res chain seq x y z
N MET A 1 9.55 23.87 -6.92
CA MET A 1 9.91 22.55 -7.48
C MET A 1 10.37 21.56 -6.42
N LEU A 2 11.31 21.91 -5.54
CA LEU A 2 11.80 21.00 -4.50
C LEU A 2 10.70 20.46 -3.57
N ILE A 3 9.84 21.34 -3.02
CA ILE A 3 8.71 20.93 -2.16
C ILE A 3 7.76 20.00 -2.90
N ASN A 4 7.40 20.30 -4.15
CA ASN A 4 6.50 19.44 -4.94
C ASN A 4 7.10 18.05 -5.16
N THR A 5 8.41 17.96 -5.43
CA THR A 5 9.10 16.67 -5.56
C THR A 5 9.10 15.89 -4.25
N VAL A 6 9.32 16.56 -3.11
CA VAL A 6 9.26 15.92 -1.78
C VAL A 6 7.85 15.43 -1.46
N VAL A 7 6.82 16.27 -1.71
CA VAL A 7 5.41 15.92 -1.49
C VAL A 7 5.01 14.73 -2.37
N LEU A 8 5.40 14.74 -3.64
CA LEU A 8 5.14 13.63 -4.54
C LEU A 8 5.82 12.35 -4.07
N PHE A 9 7.04 12.46 -3.53
CA PHE A 9 7.75 11.33 -2.93
C PHE A 9 6.99 10.77 -1.71
N LEU A 10 6.48 11.63 -0.84
CA LEU A 10 5.68 11.24 0.33
C LEU A 10 4.35 10.61 -0.07
N ARG A 11 3.70 11.09 -1.13
CA ARG A 11 2.42 10.53 -1.59
C ARG A 11 2.60 9.17 -2.26
N ASP A 12 3.56 9.06 -3.18
CA ASP A 12 3.62 7.92 -4.10
C ASP A 12 4.61 6.85 -3.65
N THR A 13 5.74 7.20 -3.04
CA THR A 13 6.81 6.23 -2.70
C THR A 13 6.77 5.79 -1.24
N LEU A 14 6.28 6.62 -0.32
CA LEU A 14 6.16 6.29 1.10
C LEU A 14 5.45 4.94 1.37
N PRO A 15 4.32 4.60 0.72
CA PRO A 15 3.65 3.32 0.99
C PRO A 15 4.54 2.11 0.74
N ILE A 16 5.51 2.19 -0.18
CA ILE A 16 6.44 1.10 -0.48
C ILE A 16 7.38 0.86 0.70
N PHE A 17 7.93 1.94 1.28
CA PHE A 17 8.81 1.85 2.44
C PHE A 17 8.06 1.38 3.69
N LEU A 18 6.83 1.86 3.88
CA LEU A 18 5.95 1.40 4.97
C LEU A 18 5.62 -0.09 4.81
N LEU A 19 5.33 -0.55 3.58
CA LEU A 19 5.09 -1.96 3.31
C LEU A 19 6.30 -2.82 3.67
N ILE A 20 7.51 -2.43 3.23
CA ILE A 20 8.75 -3.15 3.58
C ILE A 20 8.92 -3.21 5.11
N SER A 21 8.69 -2.09 5.79
CA SER A 21 8.77 -2.01 7.25
C SER A 21 7.80 -3.00 7.91
N VAL A 22 6.52 -2.99 7.52
CA VAL A 22 5.50 -3.91 8.06
C VAL A 22 5.84 -5.38 7.77
N LEU A 23 6.33 -5.67 6.55
CA LEU A 23 6.74 -7.02 6.16
C LEU A 23 7.90 -7.56 7.01
N LEU A 24 8.85 -6.71 7.38
CA LEU A 24 10.00 -7.09 8.20
C LEU A 24 9.65 -7.36 9.67
N VAL A 25 8.59 -6.74 10.19
CA VAL A 25 8.13 -6.99 11.57
C VAL A 25 7.42 -8.34 11.70
N LEU A 26 6.86 -8.85 10.60
CA LEU A 26 6.18 -10.14 10.60
C LEU A 26 7.18 -11.26 10.94
N PRO A 27 6.97 -12.02 12.05
CA PRO A 27 7.98 -12.92 12.61
C PRO A 27 8.37 -14.11 11.74
N ARG A 28 7.68 -14.30 10.60
CA ARG A 28 7.86 -15.44 9.68
C ARG A 28 8.54 -15.05 8.37
N VAL A 29 8.85 -13.77 8.19
CA VAL A 29 9.38 -13.25 6.93
C VAL A 29 10.87 -13.01 7.12
N SER A 30 11.70 -13.66 6.29
CA SER A 30 13.14 -13.39 6.31
C SER A 30 13.46 -12.10 5.55
N THR A 31 14.45 -11.35 6.05
CA THR A 31 14.97 -10.14 5.42
C THR A 31 15.40 -10.39 3.98
N LEU A 32 16.08 -11.53 3.74
CA LEU A 32 16.51 -11.97 2.41
C LEU A 32 15.32 -12.16 1.45
N ALA A 33 14.23 -12.77 1.92
CA ALA A 33 13.04 -12.96 1.10
C ALA A 33 12.37 -11.63 0.74
N VAL A 34 12.33 -10.66 1.66
CA VAL A 34 11.85 -9.30 1.35
C VAL A 34 12.76 -8.63 0.34
N ALA A 35 14.07 -8.70 0.52
CA ALA A 35 15.05 -8.12 -0.40
C ALA A 35 14.89 -8.68 -1.83
N TRP A 36 14.70 -9.99 -1.97
CA TRP A 36 14.45 -10.60 -3.28
C TRP A 36 13.15 -10.12 -3.93
N ARG A 37 12.09 -9.95 -3.14
CA ARG A 37 10.79 -9.41 -3.62
C ARG A 37 10.89 -7.95 -4.04
N VAL A 38 11.64 -7.15 -3.29
CA VAL A 38 11.91 -5.74 -3.64
C VAL A 38 12.74 -5.66 -4.92
N LEU A 39 13.77 -6.52 -5.07
CA LEU A 39 14.55 -6.59 -6.30
C LEU A 39 13.66 -6.97 -7.50
N LEU A 40 12.79 -7.97 -7.33
CA LEU A 40 11.80 -8.35 -8.35
C LEU A 40 10.86 -7.19 -8.69
N LEU A 41 10.39 -6.46 -7.69
CA LEU A 41 9.54 -5.27 -7.88
C LEU A 41 10.25 -4.21 -8.73
N VAL A 42 11.50 -3.88 -8.42
CA VAL A 42 12.28 -2.89 -9.18
C VAL A 42 12.47 -3.34 -10.63
N LEU A 43 12.84 -4.61 -10.86
CA LEU A 43 12.98 -5.16 -12.21
C LEU A 43 11.65 -5.08 -12.98
N LEU A 44 10.54 -5.44 -12.34
CA LEU A 44 9.22 -5.39 -12.95
C LEU A 44 8.80 -3.95 -13.28
N ALA A 45 9.08 -2.98 -12.40
CA ALA A 45 8.77 -1.57 -12.64
C ALA A 45 9.56 -1.01 -13.83
N VAL A 46 10.86 -1.32 -13.93
CA VAL A 46 11.69 -0.89 -15.07
C VAL A 46 11.22 -1.51 -16.38
N PHE A 47 10.85 -2.79 -16.36
CA PHE A 47 10.35 -3.48 -17.56
C PHE A 47 8.98 -2.96 -18.01
N THR A 48 8.09 -2.62 -17.06
CA THR A 48 6.72 -2.18 -17.35
C THR A 48 6.62 -0.70 -17.74
N TYR A 49 7.57 0.13 -17.31
CA TYR A 49 7.56 1.57 -17.60
C TYR A 49 7.42 1.93 -19.08
N PRO A 50 8.20 1.38 -20.03
CA PRO A 50 8.08 1.73 -21.45
C PRO A 50 6.71 1.40 -22.05
N GLN A 51 6.00 0.42 -21.49
CA GLN A 51 4.69 -0.03 -21.96
C GLN A 51 3.55 0.83 -21.38
N LEU A 52 3.81 1.65 -20.35
CA LEU A 52 2.81 2.50 -19.71
C LEU A 52 2.17 3.49 -20.68
N GLY A 53 2.92 4.00 -21.66
CA GLY A 53 2.37 4.92 -22.66
C GLY A 53 1.19 4.30 -23.42
N LEU A 54 1.30 3.02 -23.77
CA LEU A 54 0.21 2.28 -24.44
C LEU A 54 -0.95 2.00 -23.49
N VAL A 55 -0.65 1.60 -22.26
CA VAL A 55 -1.69 1.28 -21.26
C VAL A 55 -2.48 2.52 -20.86
N SER A 56 -1.80 3.66 -20.71
CA SER A 56 -2.43 4.94 -20.33
C SER A 56 -3.42 5.42 -21.40
N GLN A 57 -3.12 5.22 -22.68
CA GLN A 57 -4.01 5.59 -23.79
C GLN A 57 -5.26 4.72 -23.90
N LEU A 58 -5.34 3.59 -23.19
CA LEU A 58 -6.54 2.76 -23.16
C LEU A 58 -7.66 3.47 -22.38
N SER A 59 -8.90 3.23 -22.79
CA SER A 59 -10.10 3.77 -22.13
C SER A 59 -10.06 5.29 -21.92
N GLU A 60 -9.86 6.05 -23.01
CA GLU A 60 -9.91 7.53 -22.99
C GLU A 60 -8.88 8.21 -22.06
N GLY A 61 -7.79 7.52 -21.70
CA GLY A 61 -6.77 8.04 -20.78
C GLY A 61 -6.82 7.45 -19.37
N ALA A 62 -7.85 6.65 -19.06
CA ALA A 62 -8.06 6.07 -17.73
C ALA A 62 -7.37 4.71 -17.51
N GLY A 63 -6.67 4.17 -18.52
CA GLY A 63 -6.11 2.81 -18.44
C GLY A 63 -5.12 2.60 -17.29
N PHE A 64 -4.38 3.65 -16.89
CA PHE A 64 -3.47 3.57 -15.74
C PHE A 64 -4.21 3.47 -14.40
N GLU A 65 -5.36 4.15 -14.26
CA GLU A 65 -6.18 4.14 -13.06
C GLU A 65 -6.83 2.76 -12.85
N TYR A 66 -7.29 2.13 -13.94
CA TYR A 66 -7.77 0.75 -13.90
C TYR A 66 -6.66 -0.25 -13.55
N LEU A 67 -5.47 -0.12 -14.14
CA LEU A 67 -4.33 -0.97 -13.82
C LEU A 67 -3.98 -0.87 -12.32
N LYS A 68 -3.91 0.35 -11.80
CA LYS A 68 -3.64 0.62 -10.38
C LYS A 68 -4.72 0.00 -9.48
N SER A 69 -5.99 0.12 -9.88
CA SER A 69 -7.11 -0.46 -9.15
C SER A 69 -7.04 -2.00 -9.08
N ILE A 70 -6.71 -2.65 -10.20
CA ILE A 70 -6.51 -4.10 -10.26
C ILE A 70 -5.35 -4.53 -9.37
N LEU A 71 -4.24 -3.79 -9.37
CA LEU A 71 -3.05 -4.11 -8.56
C LEU A 71 -3.34 -3.96 -7.05
N PHE A 72 -4.07 -2.93 -6.63
CA PHE A 72 -4.49 -2.81 -5.23
C PHE A 72 -5.48 -3.92 -4.83
N PHE A 73 -6.38 -4.34 -5.72
CA PHE A 73 -7.24 -5.49 -5.46
C PHE A 73 -6.45 -6.80 -5.29
N ILE A 74 -5.42 -7.00 -6.11
CA ILE A 74 -4.49 -8.14 -5.98
C ILE A 74 -3.75 -8.09 -4.64
N ALA A 75 -3.33 -6.91 -4.18
CA ALA A 75 -2.71 -6.76 -2.87
C ALA A 75 -3.67 -7.16 -1.73
N TRP A 76 -4.94 -6.76 -1.82
CA TRP A 76 -5.96 -7.16 -0.85
C TRP A 76 -6.18 -8.68 -0.80
N LEU A 77 -6.24 -9.35 -1.96
CA LEU A 77 -6.26 -10.83 -2.03
C LEU A 77 -5.00 -11.44 -1.41
N GLY A 78 -3.84 -10.81 -1.64
CA GLY A 78 -2.58 -11.19 -1.01
C GLY A 78 -2.65 -11.17 0.52
N MET A 79 -3.27 -10.13 1.10
CA MET A 79 -3.47 -10.05 2.55
C MET A 79 -4.41 -11.13 3.07
N CYS A 80 -5.49 -11.42 2.36
CA CYS A 80 -6.40 -12.51 2.73
C CYS A 80 -5.65 -13.85 2.81
N LEU A 81 -4.77 -14.15 1.86
CA LEU A 81 -3.94 -15.37 1.87
C LEU A 81 -2.95 -15.42 3.04
N VAL A 82 -2.30 -14.29 3.35
CA VAL A 82 -1.38 -14.17 4.48
C VAL A 82 -2.09 -14.47 5.81
N VAL A 83 -3.33 -14.02 5.95
CA VAL A 83 -4.14 -14.20 7.15
C VAL A 83 -4.75 -15.60 7.26
N LEU A 84 -5.11 -16.24 6.14
CA LEU A 84 -5.64 -17.60 6.09
C LEU A 84 -4.65 -18.68 6.56
N LEU A 85 -3.35 -18.45 6.38
CA LEU A 85 -2.31 -19.46 6.59
C LEU A 85 -1.31 -19.05 7.68
N PRO A 86 -1.76 -18.79 8.92
CA PRO A 86 -0.91 -18.23 9.95
C PRO A 86 0.12 -19.24 10.49
N SER A 87 -0.01 -20.55 10.26
CA SER A 87 0.76 -21.57 10.97
C SER A 87 1.97 -22.15 10.22
N ARG A 88 1.93 -22.23 8.88
CA ARG A 88 2.98 -22.88 8.08
C ARG A 88 3.47 -21.94 6.97
N ILE A 89 4.80 -21.77 6.87
CA ILE A 89 5.43 -21.16 5.69
C ILE A 89 5.13 -22.10 4.52
N SER A 90 4.05 -21.78 3.81
CA SER A 90 3.56 -22.50 2.66
C SER A 90 3.77 -21.64 1.41
N ASN A 91 3.74 -22.27 0.25
CA ASN A 91 3.83 -21.55 -1.02
C ASN A 91 2.74 -20.46 -1.14
N TRP A 92 1.56 -20.70 -0.58
CA TRP A 92 0.45 -19.75 -0.54
C TRP A 92 0.70 -18.53 0.36
N PHE A 93 1.32 -18.72 1.52
CA PHE A 93 1.76 -17.58 2.36
C PHE A 93 2.82 -16.75 1.64
N SER A 94 3.80 -17.42 1.03
CA SER A 94 4.83 -16.76 0.22
C SER A 94 4.21 -15.99 -0.95
N LEU A 95 3.21 -16.57 -1.62
CA LEU A 95 2.47 -15.97 -2.72
C LEU A 95 1.69 -14.74 -2.24
N GLY A 96 0.98 -14.82 -1.11
CA GLY A 96 0.26 -13.68 -0.54
C GLY A 96 1.16 -12.48 -0.28
N LEU A 97 2.35 -12.73 0.29
CA LEU A 97 3.37 -11.69 0.47
C LEU A 97 3.90 -11.14 -0.87
N THR A 98 3.96 -11.94 -1.96
CA THR A 98 4.44 -11.44 -3.27
C THR A 98 3.39 -10.56 -3.91
N LEU A 99 2.11 -10.94 -3.78
CA LEU A 99 0.99 -10.14 -4.26
C LEU A 99 0.90 -8.81 -3.53
N LEU A 100 1.20 -8.76 -2.23
CA LEU A 100 1.27 -7.50 -1.48
C LEU A 100 2.37 -6.57 -2.01
N VAL A 101 3.59 -7.09 -2.17
CA VAL A 101 4.73 -6.30 -2.68
C VAL A 101 4.49 -5.80 -4.09
N ILE A 102 3.98 -6.66 -4.98
CA ILE A 102 3.70 -6.28 -6.36
C ILE A 102 2.48 -5.36 -6.43
N GLY A 103 1.40 -5.69 -5.75
CA GLY A 103 0.13 -4.97 -5.85
C GLY A 103 0.17 -3.56 -5.26
N ILE A 104 0.89 -3.33 -4.16
CA ILE A 104 1.08 -1.98 -3.61
C ILE A 104 2.32 -1.32 -4.23
N GLY A 105 3.40 -2.07 -4.42
CA GLY A 105 4.69 -1.50 -4.84
C GLY A 105 4.73 -1.09 -6.30
N LEU A 106 4.17 -1.90 -7.21
CA LEU A 106 4.26 -1.66 -8.65
C LEU A 106 3.55 -0.37 -9.09
N PRO A 107 2.26 -0.13 -8.77
CA PRO A 107 1.59 1.07 -9.26
C PRO A 107 2.23 2.36 -8.72
N ASN A 108 2.64 2.32 -7.45
CA ASN A 108 3.30 3.42 -6.77
C ASN A 108 4.67 3.73 -7.38
N SER A 109 5.46 2.71 -7.69
CA SER A 109 6.76 2.87 -8.37
C SER A 109 6.59 3.44 -9.78
N LEU A 110 5.59 2.96 -10.52
CA LEU A 110 5.34 3.41 -11.89
C LEU A 110 4.91 4.87 -11.96
N HIS A 111 4.01 5.29 -11.07
CA HIS A 111 3.57 6.68 -10.99
C HIS A 111 4.74 7.62 -10.68
N PHE A 112 5.60 7.23 -9.73
CA PHE A 112 6.82 7.96 -9.40
C PHE A 112 7.79 8.03 -10.60
N LEU A 113 8.00 6.92 -11.32
CA LEU A 113 8.94 6.85 -12.44
C LEU A 113 8.49 7.77 -13.59
N VAL A 114 7.20 7.77 -13.91
CA VAL A 114 6.61 8.66 -14.92
C VAL A 114 6.88 10.13 -14.60
N TYR A 115 6.62 10.55 -13.35
CA TYR A 115 6.92 11.91 -12.92
C TYR A 115 8.42 12.21 -12.99
N PHE A 116 9.25 11.33 -12.44
CA PHE A 116 10.70 11.54 -12.35
C PHE A 116 11.35 11.69 -13.74
N VAL A 117 11.00 10.81 -14.69
CA VAL A 117 11.54 10.87 -16.05
C VAL A 117 11.00 12.07 -16.83
N SER A 118 9.71 12.39 -16.68
CA SER A 118 9.11 13.57 -17.30
C SER A 118 9.82 14.85 -16.86
N GLU A 119 10.08 15.00 -15.56
CA GLU A 119 10.71 16.18 -15.00
C GLU A 119 12.19 16.27 -15.35
N LEU A 120 12.89 15.13 -15.40
CA LEU A 120 14.28 15.05 -15.87
C LEU A 120 14.42 15.47 -17.34
N SER A 121 13.40 15.21 -18.16
CA SER A 121 13.37 15.59 -19.58
C SER A 121 13.01 17.06 -19.82
N ARG A 122 12.27 17.70 -18.90
CA ARG A 122 11.75 19.08 -19.07
C ARG A 122 12.63 20.16 -18.45
N ASN A 123 13.33 19.87 -17.35
CA ASN A 123 14.04 20.89 -16.60
C ASN A 123 15.55 20.90 -16.87
N SER A 124 16.11 22.11 -16.94
CA SER A 124 17.56 22.39 -16.92
C SER A 124 18.18 22.15 -15.53
N ASP A 125 17.40 22.32 -14.45
CA ASP A 125 17.86 22.22 -13.05
C ASP A 125 17.64 20.82 -12.46
N SER A 126 18.37 19.85 -13.01
CA SER A 126 18.40 18.46 -12.52
C SER A 126 18.85 18.34 -11.05
N THR A 127 19.59 19.33 -10.54
CA THR A 127 20.10 19.38 -9.16
C THR A 127 18.98 19.52 -8.13
N LEU A 128 17.96 20.37 -8.38
CA LEU A 128 16.83 20.52 -7.46
C LEU A 128 15.94 19.28 -7.41
N LEU A 129 15.78 18.59 -8.55
CA LEU A 129 15.07 17.31 -8.63
C LEU A 129 15.80 16.25 -7.79
N LEU A 130 17.12 16.11 -7.96
CA LEU A 130 17.97 15.19 -7.21
C LEU A 130 17.99 15.49 -5.71
N LEU A 131 18.06 16.76 -5.34
CA LEU A 131 18.02 17.17 -3.93
C LEU A 131 16.66 16.82 -3.31
N GLY A 132 15.57 17.09 -4.03
CA GLY A 132 14.22 16.72 -3.60
C GLY A 132 14.03 15.20 -3.43
N THR A 133 14.57 14.39 -4.34
CA THR A 133 14.49 12.92 -4.21
C THR A 133 15.33 12.38 -3.07
N ILE A 134 16.54 12.91 -2.84
CA ILE A 134 17.38 12.52 -1.70
C ILE A 134 16.68 12.84 -0.37
N ILE A 135 16.10 14.05 -0.26
CA ILE A 135 15.37 14.46 0.95
C ILE A 135 14.12 13.58 1.15
N GLY A 136 13.31 13.37 0.10
CA GLY A 136 12.12 12.52 0.17
C GLY A 136 12.44 11.07 0.54
N LEU A 137 13.50 10.50 -0.03
CA LEU A 137 14.02 9.18 0.32
C LEU A 137 14.43 9.12 1.79
N GLY A 138 15.19 10.10 2.26
CA GLY A 138 15.63 10.18 3.65
C GLY A 138 14.45 10.18 4.61
N ILE A 139 13.45 11.03 4.39
CA ILE A 139 12.25 11.12 5.23
C ILE A 139 11.49 9.79 5.24
N SER A 140 11.29 9.19 4.06
CA SER A 140 10.52 7.94 3.94
C SER A 140 11.22 6.77 4.63
N ILE A 141 12.53 6.67 4.49
CA ILE A 141 13.35 5.66 5.19
C ILE A 141 13.29 5.88 6.70
N SER A 142 13.43 7.13 7.17
CA SER A 142 13.34 7.46 8.60
C SER A 142 11.98 7.07 9.19
N ILE A 143 10.87 7.38 8.50
CA ILE A 143 9.52 7.00 8.95
C ILE A 143 9.37 5.48 8.96
N ALA A 144 9.84 4.79 7.93
CA ALA A 144 9.76 3.34 7.85
C ALA A 144 10.54 2.64 8.97
N ILE A 145 11.74 3.14 9.32
CA ILE A 145 12.54 2.63 10.44
C ILE A 145 11.82 2.89 11.76
N LEU A 146 11.28 4.10 11.97
CA LEU A 146 10.55 4.44 13.18
C LEU A 146 9.33 3.54 13.37
N LEU A 147 8.57 3.30 12.28
CA LEU A 147 7.44 2.37 12.28
C LEU A 147 7.88 0.94 12.62
N ASN A 148 9.03 0.49 12.09
CA ASN A 148 9.55 -0.85 12.35
C ASN A 148 9.86 -1.03 13.83
N ILE A 149 10.55 -0.05 14.44
CA ILE A 149 10.88 -0.04 15.87
C ILE A 149 9.61 -0.02 16.72
N LEU A 150 8.65 0.84 16.37
CA LEU A 150 7.36 0.94 17.07
C LEU A 150 6.64 -0.41 17.08
N LEU A 151 6.47 -1.02 15.91
CA LEU A 151 5.72 -2.28 15.77
C LEU A 151 6.46 -3.48 16.37
N THR A 152 7.80 -3.46 16.42
CA THR A 152 8.61 -4.56 16.97
C THR A 152 8.68 -4.52 18.50
N HIS A 153 8.86 -3.33 19.09
CA HIS A 153 9.16 -3.20 20.51
C HIS A 153 7.97 -2.78 21.37
N PHE A 154 7.05 -1.98 20.83
CA PHE A 154 5.98 -1.35 21.62
C PHE A 154 4.59 -1.95 21.36
N VAL A 155 4.45 -2.78 20.32
CA VAL A 155 3.15 -3.30 19.88
C VAL A 155 3.11 -4.82 19.98
N SER A 156 1.99 -5.36 20.46
CA SER A 156 1.80 -6.80 20.52
C SER A 156 1.65 -7.41 19.13
N LYS A 157 2.03 -8.70 18.96
CA LYS A 157 1.93 -9.41 17.67
C LYS A 157 0.53 -9.30 17.03
N ARG A 158 -0.55 -9.38 17.84
CA ARG A 158 -1.93 -9.24 17.34
C ARG A 158 -2.21 -7.84 16.79
N ALA A 159 -1.74 -6.82 17.49
CA ALA A 159 -1.90 -5.44 17.06
C ALA A 159 -1.05 -5.13 15.81
N THR A 160 0.13 -5.76 15.64
CA THR A 160 0.91 -5.68 14.40
C THR A 160 0.15 -6.26 13.20
N TYR A 161 -0.50 -7.42 13.36
CA TYR A 161 -1.34 -8.00 12.31
C TYR A 161 -2.55 -7.10 11.98
N PHE A 162 -3.20 -6.55 13.00
CA PHE A 162 -4.29 -5.61 12.81
C PHE A 162 -3.82 -4.36 12.05
N PHE A 163 -2.69 -3.77 12.45
CA PHE A 163 -2.08 -2.65 11.74
C PHE A 163 -1.77 -3.00 10.29
N ALA A 164 -1.19 -4.18 10.02
CA ALA A 164 -0.93 -4.63 8.65
C ALA A 164 -2.23 -4.73 7.82
N THR A 165 -3.33 -5.23 8.40
CA THR A 165 -4.63 -5.28 7.70
C THR A 165 -5.18 -3.88 7.45
N THR A 166 -5.06 -2.96 8.41
CA THR A 166 -5.50 -1.57 8.26
C THR A 166 -4.70 -0.85 7.19
N PHE A 167 -3.37 -1.04 7.17
CA PHE A 167 -2.49 -0.48 6.14
C PHE A 167 -2.88 -0.98 4.74
N VAL A 168 -3.10 -2.29 4.56
CA VAL A 168 -3.54 -2.80 3.26
C VAL A 168 -4.95 -2.31 2.90
N ALA A 169 -5.86 -2.19 3.86
CA ALA A 169 -7.19 -1.63 3.65
C ALA A 169 -7.14 -0.17 3.20
N ALA A 170 -6.26 0.64 3.79
CA ALA A 170 -5.98 2.01 3.37
C ALA A 170 -5.51 2.08 1.91
N GLN A 171 -4.52 1.26 1.55
CA GLN A 171 -4.05 1.20 0.16
C GLN A 171 -5.16 0.74 -0.80
N THR A 172 -5.99 -0.20 -0.38
CA THR A 172 -7.12 -0.73 -1.18
C THR A 172 -8.24 0.30 -1.33
N ALA A 173 -8.49 1.14 -0.33
CA ALA A 173 -9.52 2.17 -0.39
C ALA A 173 -9.26 3.22 -1.49
N ASN A 174 -8.00 3.42 -1.87
CA ASN A 174 -7.64 4.26 -3.03
C ASN A 174 -8.27 3.76 -4.35
N ILE A 175 -8.69 2.49 -4.44
CA ILE A 175 -9.48 1.99 -5.59
C ILE A 175 -10.75 2.81 -5.77
N ALA A 176 -11.43 3.14 -4.67
CA ALA A 176 -12.67 3.91 -4.73
C ALA A 176 -12.43 5.30 -5.34
N LEU A 177 -11.35 5.97 -4.93
CA LEU A 177 -10.97 7.29 -5.46
C LEU A 177 -10.66 7.21 -6.96
N LEU A 178 -9.94 6.17 -7.39
CA LEU A 178 -9.60 5.97 -8.80
C LEU A 178 -10.86 5.68 -9.64
N LEU A 179 -11.78 4.86 -9.15
CA LEU A 179 -13.02 4.54 -9.88
C LEU A 179 -14.03 5.70 -9.88
N GLU A 180 -13.96 6.60 -8.89
CA GLU A 180 -14.70 7.86 -8.90
C GLU A 180 -14.13 8.83 -9.95
N GLN A 181 -12.81 8.82 -10.19
CA GLN A 181 -12.16 9.62 -11.25
C GLN A 181 -12.53 9.14 -12.66
N THR A 182 -12.75 7.84 -12.84
CA THR A 182 -13.16 7.24 -14.12
C THR A 182 -14.67 7.25 -14.37
N ASP A 183 -15.45 8.03 -13.59
CA ASP A 183 -16.93 8.08 -13.63
C ASP A 183 -17.60 6.69 -13.54
N THR A 184 -16.90 5.68 -13.01
CA THR A 184 -17.41 4.30 -12.89
C THR A 184 -18.27 4.14 -11.64
N PHE A 185 -17.98 4.91 -10.59
CA PHE A 185 -18.85 5.04 -9.42
C PHE A 185 -19.78 6.26 -9.54
N PRO A 186 -21.00 6.19 -8.97
CA PRO A 186 -21.90 7.32 -8.92
C PRO A 186 -21.28 8.47 -8.12
N SER A 187 -21.66 9.71 -8.47
CA SER A 187 -21.01 10.94 -8.00
C SER A 187 -20.65 10.92 -6.50
N PRO A 188 -19.43 11.34 -6.14
CA PRO A 188 -18.91 11.22 -4.79
C PRO A 188 -19.76 12.07 -3.84
N ARG A 189 -20.60 11.40 -3.05
CA ARG A 189 -21.27 12.05 -1.93
C ARG A 189 -20.30 12.07 -0.77
N GLN A 190 -19.74 13.25 -0.52
CA GLN A 190 -18.89 13.52 0.62
C GLN A 190 -19.69 13.32 1.93
N LEU A 191 -19.12 12.58 2.87
CA LEU A 191 -19.79 12.27 4.14
C LEU A 191 -19.50 13.30 5.22
N TRP A 192 -18.25 13.75 5.31
CA TRP A 192 -17.83 14.80 6.22
C TRP A 192 -16.66 15.60 5.64
N ASP A 193 -16.34 16.72 6.29
CA ASP A 193 -15.18 17.54 6.00
C ASP A 193 -14.37 17.76 7.28
N SER A 194 -13.17 17.19 7.33
CA SER A 194 -12.19 17.42 8.40
C SER A 194 -10.97 18.22 7.93
N SER A 195 -11.07 18.88 6.78
CA SER A 195 -9.99 19.69 6.19
C SER A 195 -9.54 20.83 7.10
N THR A 196 -10.40 21.28 8.03
CA THR A 196 -10.07 22.30 9.04
C THR A 196 -9.06 21.83 10.08
N ILE A 197 -8.87 20.52 10.28
CA ILE A 197 -7.90 19.96 11.22
C ILE A 197 -6.64 19.54 10.47
N ILE A 198 -6.79 18.68 9.45
CA ILE A 198 -5.70 18.22 8.59
C ILE A 198 -6.25 18.20 7.17
N SER A 199 -5.67 19.00 6.28
CA SER A 199 -6.07 19.02 4.88
C SER A 199 -5.41 17.87 4.10
N ASP A 200 -6.12 17.31 3.12
CA ASP A 200 -5.58 16.28 2.22
C ASP A 200 -4.34 16.73 1.44
N ASN A 201 -4.23 18.03 1.17
CA ASN A 201 -3.10 18.65 0.48
C ASN A 201 -1.89 18.93 1.39
N SER A 202 -1.98 18.64 2.69
CA SER A 202 -0.85 18.83 3.61
C SER A 202 0.10 17.63 3.57
N GLU A 203 1.37 17.84 3.91
CA GLU A 203 2.34 16.74 3.98
C GLU A 203 1.91 15.70 5.02
N TYR A 204 1.29 16.16 6.11
CA TYR A 204 0.72 15.30 7.15
C TYR A 204 -0.49 14.50 6.65
N GLY A 205 -1.33 15.09 5.81
CA GLY A 205 -2.45 14.41 5.17
C GLY A 205 -1.97 13.22 4.34
N HIS A 206 -0.97 13.42 3.46
CA HIS A 206 -0.38 12.34 2.68
C HIS A 206 0.24 11.24 3.56
N LEU A 207 0.91 11.61 4.64
CA LEU A 207 1.50 10.66 5.58
C LEU A 207 0.43 9.81 6.28
N LEU A 208 -0.64 10.44 6.77
CA LEU A 208 -1.74 9.74 7.45
C LEU A 208 -2.56 8.89 6.49
N ASN A 209 -2.77 9.37 5.25
CA ASN A 209 -3.38 8.58 4.19
C ASN A 209 -2.55 7.31 3.93
N SER A 210 -1.23 7.46 3.78
CA SER A 210 -0.33 6.33 3.57
C SER A 210 -0.29 5.33 4.74
N LEU A 211 -0.36 5.80 5.99
CA LEU A 211 -0.26 4.95 7.17
C LEU A 211 -1.57 4.23 7.49
N VAL A 212 -2.69 4.95 7.50
CA VAL A 212 -3.98 4.47 8.03
C VAL A 212 -5.17 4.73 7.11
N GLY A 213 -4.97 5.36 5.94
CA GLY A 213 -6.05 5.70 5.02
C GLY A 213 -6.89 6.87 5.51
N TYR A 214 -6.25 7.85 6.15
CA TYR A 214 -6.92 9.10 6.49
C TYR A 214 -7.20 9.91 5.22
N GLU A 215 -8.46 10.24 5.02
CA GLU A 215 -8.94 11.19 4.02
C GLU A 215 -9.76 12.26 4.75
N ALA A 216 -9.49 13.53 4.50
CA ALA A 216 -10.18 14.64 5.15
C ALA A 216 -11.60 14.81 4.62
N THR A 217 -11.85 14.40 3.37
CA THR A 217 -13.14 14.51 2.69
C THR A 217 -13.60 13.17 2.10
N PRO A 218 -13.80 12.12 2.93
CA PRO A 218 -14.04 10.79 2.42
C PRO A 218 -15.39 10.69 1.70
N SER A 219 -15.35 10.05 0.54
CA SER A 219 -16.54 9.66 -0.20
C SER A 219 -17.20 8.43 0.43
N THR A 220 -18.49 8.26 0.15
CA THR A 220 -19.24 7.08 0.64
C THR A 220 -18.64 5.77 0.10
N SER A 221 -18.20 5.77 -1.15
CA SER A 221 -17.57 4.59 -1.77
C SER A 221 -16.24 4.26 -1.09
N TYR A 222 -15.42 5.27 -0.77
CA TYR A 222 -14.14 5.10 -0.07
C TYR A 222 -14.31 4.41 1.27
N LEU A 223 -15.24 4.87 2.11
CA LEU A 223 -15.48 4.23 3.41
C LEU A 223 -16.02 2.80 3.27
N LEU A 224 -16.90 2.53 2.31
CA LEU A 224 -17.41 1.19 2.08
C LEU A 224 -16.29 0.22 1.68
N VAL A 225 -15.43 0.63 0.74
CA VAL A 225 -14.28 -0.17 0.31
C VAL A 225 -13.29 -0.34 1.45
N PHE A 226 -13.00 0.71 2.22
CA PHE A 226 -12.11 0.65 3.38
C PHE A 226 -12.63 -0.31 4.45
N CYS A 227 -13.89 -0.18 4.86
CA CYS A 227 -14.53 -1.06 5.83
C CYS A 227 -14.56 -2.51 5.34
N PHE A 228 -14.93 -2.73 4.08
CA PHE A 228 -14.92 -4.07 3.49
C PHE A 228 -13.51 -4.67 3.47
N ALA A 229 -12.52 -3.90 3.02
CA ALA A 229 -11.14 -4.33 2.93
C ALA A 229 -10.51 -4.63 4.30
N LEU A 230 -10.96 -3.95 5.36
CA LEU A 230 -10.52 -4.16 6.73
C LEU A 230 -11.24 -5.35 7.40
N ILE A 231 -12.57 -5.43 7.27
CA ILE A 231 -13.39 -6.41 8.00
C ILE A 231 -13.13 -7.83 7.48
N VAL A 232 -13.05 -8.01 6.16
CA VAL A 232 -12.96 -9.36 5.57
C VAL A 232 -11.71 -10.12 6.02
N PRO A 233 -10.47 -9.59 5.90
CA PRO A 233 -9.29 -10.28 6.40
C PRO A 233 -9.35 -10.54 7.92
N ASN A 234 -9.84 -9.58 8.71
CA ASN A 234 -9.92 -9.73 10.16
C ASN A 234 -10.93 -10.80 10.60
N LEU A 235 -12.09 -10.89 9.94
CA LEU A 235 -13.05 -11.98 10.15
C LEU A 235 -12.44 -13.34 9.79
N ILE A 236 -11.74 -13.42 8.66
CA ILE A 236 -11.05 -14.64 8.23
C ILE A 236 -10.00 -15.07 9.27
N ALA A 237 -9.24 -14.11 9.83
CA ALA A 237 -8.29 -14.37 10.91
C ALA A 237 -8.97 -15.00 12.13
N PHE A 238 -10.09 -14.39 12.54
CA PHE A 238 -10.85 -14.81 13.71
C PHE A 238 -11.42 -16.23 13.55
N PHE A 239 -12.05 -16.53 12.41
CA PHE A 239 -12.60 -17.87 12.16
C PHE A 239 -11.52 -18.94 12.03
N SER A 240 -10.41 -18.63 11.35
CA SER A 240 -9.27 -19.54 11.22
C SER A 240 -8.63 -19.87 12.57
N SER A 241 -8.53 -18.89 13.47
CA SER A 241 -8.03 -19.10 14.83
C SER A 241 -8.96 -19.97 15.67
N LYS A 242 -10.29 -19.78 15.54
CA LYS A 242 -11.29 -20.54 16.30
C LYS A 242 -11.37 -22.00 15.86
N LYS A 243 -11.35 -22.26 14.55
CA LYS A 243 -11.36 -23.63 14.00
C LYS A 243 -10.16 -24.43 14.50
N ARG A 244 -8.97 -23.81 14.47
CA ARG A 244 -7.75 -24.44 14.96
C ARG A 244 -7.80 -24.82 16.45
N PHE A 245 -8.36 -23.96 17.29
CA PHE A 245 -8.52 -24.28 18.72
C PHE A 245 -9.47 -25.47 18.94
N SER A 246 -10.50 -25.61 18.09
CA SER A 246 -11.38 -26.78 18.12
C SER A 246 -10.69 -28.07 17.69
N ASP A 247 -9.83 -28.00 16.65
CA ASP A 247 -9.10 -29.17 16.13
C ASP A 247 -8.02 -29.65 17.14
N GLU A 248 -7.28 -28.73 17.77
CA GLU A 248 -6.27 -29.07 18.80
C GLU A 248 -6.91 -29.71 20.05
N ILE A 249 -8.13 -29.31 20.44
CA ILE A 249 -8.86 -29.96 21.56
C ILE A 249 -9.29 -31.38 21.19
N GLN A 250 -9.70 -31.63 19.94
CA GLN A 250 -10.11 -32.96 19.49
C GLN A 250 -8.93 -33.94 19.42
N GLU A 251 -7.75 -33.46 19.04
CA GLU A 251 -6.54 -34.28 18.94
C GLU A 251 -5.95 -34.65 20.32
N VAL A 252 -6.09 -33.78 21.33
CA VAL A 252 -5.67 -34.08 22.73
C VAL A 252 -6.68 -34.98 23.46
N ALA A 253 -7.93 -35.03 23.00
CA ALA A 253 -8.98 -35.86 23.59
C ALA A 253 -9.00 -37.31 23.06
N GLN A 254 -8.19 -37.64 22.05
CA GLN A 254 -7.98 -38.99 21.51
C GLN A 254 -6.71 -39.63 22.08
#